data_AF-A0A6H9LP18-F1
#
_entry.id   AF-A0A6H9LP18-F1
#
_cell.length_a   1.000
_cell.length_b   1.000
_cell.length_c   1.000
_cell.angle_alpha   90.00
_cell.angle_beta   90.00
_cell.angle_gamma   90.00
#
_symmetry.space_group_name_H-M   'P 1'
#
loop_
_entity.id
_entity.type
_entity.pdbx_description
1 polymer ?
#
loop_
_entity_poly.entity_id
_entity_poly.type
_entity_poly.pdbx_seq_one_letter_code
_entity_poly.pdbx_strand_id
1 'polypeptide(L)'
;MDHKTILRHSLATMAFRTTHVLKSYKENYSEFTPCNDVMTPLRIINHMQMMMHYVDTVFRETTFEREEFPNLDDAFRNLLNNLQKLDKTIESLVTIDEDKILSMFQGPILDAMTHVGQLATLRRLSGDPIEGVKYHQAEIISGKFDY
;
A
#
# COMPACT_ATOMS: atom_id res chain seq x y z
N MET A 1 -3.03 2.93 -23.56
CA MET A 1 -2.46 2.78 -22.21
C MET A 1 -2.40 1.29 -21.93
N ASP A 2 -1.23 0.77 -21.58
CA ASP A 2 -1.03 -0.66 -21.35
C ASP A 2 -1.31 -1.04 -19.88
N HIS A 3 -1.40 -2.35 -19.59
CA HIS A 3 -1.62 -2.86 -18.23
C HIS A 3 -0.54 -2.38 -17.25
N LYS A 4 0.71 -2.27 -17.71
CA LYS A 4 1.84 -1.76 -16.94
C LYS A 4 1.63 -0.32 -16.46
N THR A 5 1.15 0.56 -17.33
CA THR A 5 0.85 1.94 -16.97
C THR A 5 -0.23 2.02 -15.89
N ILE A 6 -1.31 1.23 -16.04
CA ILE A 6 -2.40 1.17 -15.05
C ILE A 6 -1.89 0.63 -13.71
N LEU A 7 -1.07 -0.43 -13.75
CA LEU A 7 -0.51 -1.05 -12.55
C LEU A 7 0.38 -0.07 -11.78
N ARG A 8 1.33 0.57 -12.46
CA ARG A 8 2.22 1.59 -11.85
C ARG A 8 1.44 2.76 -11.27
N HIS A 9 0.43 3.24 -11.98
CA HIS A 9 -0.45 4.31 -11.47
C HIS A 9 -1.24 3.86 -10.23
N SER A 10 -1.64 2.59 -10.17
CA SER A 10 -2.31 2.00 -9.01
C SER A 10 -1.40 1.96 -7.78
N LEU A 11 -0.10 1.68 -7.96
CA LEU A 11 0.90 1.74 -6.88
C LEU A 11 1.08 3.16 -6.34
N ALA A 12 1.24 4.15 -7.23
CA ALA A 12 1.31 5.55 -6.85
C ALA A 12 0.02 6.02 -6.14
N THR A 13 -1.14 5.53 -6.60
CA THR A 13 -2.43 5.78 -5.97
C THR A 13 -2.48 5.18 -4.56
N MET A 14 -1.99 3.96 -4.36
CA MET A 14 -1.91 3.33 -3.04
C MET A 14 -1.05 4.14 -2.09
N ALA A 15 0.13 4.60 -2.54
CA ALA A 15 1.00 5.47 -1.75
C ALA A 15 0.27 6.75 -1.34
N PHE A 16 -0.27 7.50 -2.31
CA PHE A 16 -0.99 8.75 -2.05
C PHE A 16 -2.12 8.56 -1.03
N ARG A 17 -2.99 7.55 -1.24
CA ARG A 17 -4.14 7.31 -0.37
C ARG A 17 -3.71 6.88 1.03
N THR A 18 -2.68 6.05 1.14
CA THR A 18 -2.16 5.60 2.45
C THR A 18 -1.51 6.76 3.20
N THR A 19 -0.69 7.58 2.52
CA THR A 19 -0.12 8.80 3.10
C THR A 19 -1.19 9.73 3.63
N HIS A 20 -2.25 9.96 2.86
CA HIS A 20 -3.36 10.79 3.30
C HIS A 20 -4.03 10.24 4.57
N VAL A 21 -4.23 8.93 4.64
CA VAL A 21 -4.85 8.27 5.80
C VAL A 21 -3.98 8.34 7.04
N LEU A 22 -2.67 8.18 6.90
CA LEU A 22 -1.71 8.17 8.00
C LEU A 22 -1.15 9.56 8.35
N LYS A 23 -1.53 10.61 7.61
CA LYS A 23 -1.05 11.95 7.92
C LYS A 23 -1.51 12.39 9.31
N SER A 24 -0.55 12.79 10.15
CA SER A 24 -0.78 13.41 11.46
C SER A 24 -1.69 12.58 12.39
N TYR A 25 -1.50 11.25 12.41
CA TYR A 25 -2.25 10.39 13.33
C TYR A 25 -1.89 10.66 14.81
N LYS A 26 -2.86 10.53 15.72
CA LYS A 26 -2.63 10.61 17.18
C LYS A 26 -1.95 9.35 17.73
N GLU A 27 -1.18 9.51 18.81
CA GLU A 27 -0.34 8.47 19.43
C GLU A 27 -1.03 7.11 19.63
N ASN A 28 -2.32 7.10 19.99
CA ASN A 28 -3.08 5.87 20.23
C ASN A 28 -3.54 5.13 18.97
N TYR A 29 -3.36 5.70 17.78
CA TYR A 29 -3.89 5.13 16.54
C TYR A 29 -3.17 3.84 16.14
N SER A 30 -1.84 3.75 16.28
CA SER A 30 -1.03 2.59 15.84
C SER A 30 -1.57 1.25 16.35
N GLU A 31 -1.94 1.22 17.64
CA GLU A 31 -2.42 0.03 18.35
C GLU A 31 -3.93 0.01 18.55
N PHE A 32 -4.66 0.95 17.95
CA PHE A 32 -6.11 1.02 18.12
C PHE A 32 -6.78 -0.24 17.54
N THR A 33 -7.68 -0.84 18.32
CA THR A 33 -8.56 -1.91 17.86
C THR A 33 -9.96 -1.72 18.44
N PRO A 34 -11.03 -1.77 17.61
CA PRO A 34 -12.40 -1.56 18.09
C PRO A 34 -13.02 -2.78 18.76
N CYS A 35 -12.49 -3.99 18.50
CA CYS A 35 -12.94 -5.24 19.10
C CYS A 35 -11.87 -6.33 18.92
N ASN A 36 -12.09 -7.47 19.57
CA ASN A 36 -11.17 -8.61 19.46
C ASN A 36 -10.98 -9.04 17.99
N ASP A 37 -9.77 -9.49 17.68
CA ASP A 37 -9.36 -10.05 16.37
C ASP A 37 -9.33 -9.09 15.17
N VAL A 38 -9.69 -7.81 15.34
CA VAL A 38 -9.45 -6.79 14.31
C VAL A 38 -7.97 -6.41 14.30
N MET A 39 -7.37 -6.38 13.11
CA MET A 39 -5.99 -5.93 12.94
C MET A 39 -5.86 -4.46 13.34
N THR A 40 -4.83 -4.15 14.15
CA THR A 40 -4.44 -2.78 14.44
C THR A 40 -3.89 -2.09 13.19
N PRO A 41 -3.87 -0.75 13.11
CA PRO A 41 -3.22 -0.05 12.01
C PRO A 41 -1.76 -0.48 11.76
N LEU A 42 -0.98 -0.74 12.81
CA LEU A 42 0.37 -1.30 12.68
C LEU A 42 0.37 -2.64 11.95
N ARG A 43 -0.51 -3.56 12.36
CA ARG A 43 -0.62 -4.88 11.72
C ARG A 43 -1.07 -4.78 10.26
N ILE A 44 -1.98 -3.86 9.96
CA ILE A 44 -2.44 -3.62 8.58
C ILE A 44 -1.29 -3.10 7.71
N ILE A 45 -0.53 -2.10 8.15
CA ILE A 45 0.58 -1.57 7.35
C ILE A 45 1.71 -2.59 7.21
N ASN A 46 2.03 -3.35 8.26
CA ASN A 46 2.96 -4.48 8.15
C ASN A 46 2.48 -5.50 7.11
N HIS A 47 1.19 -5.82 7.08
CA HIS A 47 0.62 -6.70 6.07
C HIS A 47 0.78 -6.11 4.66
N MET A 48 0.37 -4.87 4.45
CA MET A 48 0.46 -4.20 3.15
C MET A 48 1.91 -4.13 2.62
N GLN A 49 2.89 -3.78 3.47
CA GLN A 49 4.29 -3.70 3.03
C GLN A 49 4.84 -5.07 2.62
N MET A 50 4.48 -6.14 3.35
CA MET A 50 4.85 -7.51 3.00
C MET A 50 4.21 -7.93 1.67
N MET A 51 2.95 -7.57 1.42
CA MET A 51 2.29 -7.87 0.15
C MET A 51 3.00 -7.21 -1.03
N MET A 52 3.40 -5.93 -0.91
CA MET A 52 4.10 -5.24 -1.98
C MET A 52 5.51 -5.81 -2.21
N HIS A 53 6.19 -6.24 -1.14
CA HIS A 53 7.43 -6.98 -1.25
C HIS A 53 7.24 -8.32 -1.97
N TYR A 54 6.22 -9.09 -1.60
CA TYR A 54 5.89 -10.37 -2.23
C TYR A 54 5.59 -10.21 -3.72
N VAL A 55 4.81 -9.22 -4.12
CA VAL A 55 4.54 -8.96 -5.54
C VAL A 55 5.83 -8.65 -6.30
N ASP A 56 6.73 -7.87 -5.72
CA ASP A 56 8.05 -7.60 -6.30
C ASP A 56 8.88 -8.88 -6.46
N THR A 57 8.87 -9.79 -5.48
CA THR A 57 9.60 -11.07 -5.61
C THR A 57 9.01 -11.98 -6.69
N VAL A 58 7.69 -11.94 -6.92
CA VAL A 58 7.04 -12.68 -8.02
C VAL A 58 7.49 -12.17 -9.40
N PHE A 59 7.60 -10.85 -9.58
CA PHE A 59 8.08 -10.28 -10.84
C PHE A 59 9.58 -10.50 -11.06
N ARG A 60 10.39 -10.51 -9.99
CA ARG A 60 11.83 -10.75 -10.05
C ARG A 60 12.22 -12.23 -10.02
N GLU A 61 11.27 -13.12 -9.79
CA GLU A 61 11.48 -14.57 -9.62
C GLU A 61 12.49 -14.88 -8.49
N THR A 62 12.40 -14.15 -7.38
CA THR A 62 13.24 -14.34 -6.19
C THR A 62 12.47 -14.88 -5.00
N THR A 63 13.19 -15.33 -3.97
CA THR A 63 12.59 -15.76 -2.70
C THR A 63 11.97 -14.56 -1.96
N PHE A 64 10.82 -14.80 -1.34
CA PHE A 64 10.17 -13.88 -0.42
C PHE A 64 10.67 -14.11 1.00
N GLU A 65 11.05 -13.02 1.69
CA GLU A 65 11.42 -13.04 3.11
C GLU A 65 10.43 -12.19 3.89
N ARG A 66 9.98 -12.73 5.03
CA ARG A 66 9.04 -12.02 5.90
C ARG A 66 9.82 -11.04 6.78
N GLU A 67 9.40 -9.77 6.76
CA GLU A 67 9.93 -8.72 7.61
C GLU A 67 8.75 -7.98 8.25
N GLU A 68 8.86 -7.70 9.56
CA GLU A 68 7.87 -6.91 10.30
C GLU A 68 8.57 -5.81 11.09
N PHE A 69 7.91 -4.66 11.19
CA PHE A 69 8.41 -3.49 11.86
C PHE A 69 7.66 -3.25 13.17
N PRO A 70 8.36 -2.82 14.24
CA PRO A 70 7.78 -2.69 15.56
C PRO A 70 6.90 -1.44 15.72
N ASN A 71 6.93 -0.51 14.77
CA ASN A 71 6.15 0.72 14.82
C ASN A 71 5.60 1.10 13.44
N LEU A 72 4.54 1.91 13.46
CA LEU A 72 3.74 2.24 12.28
C LEU A 72 4.53 3.05 11.26
N ASP A 73 5.39 3.97 11.72
CA ASP A 73 6.15 4.87 10.85
C ASP A 73 7.21 4.12 10.05
N ASP A 74 7.92 3.18 10.68
CA ASP A 74 8.90 2.34 10.01
C ASP A 74 8.23 1.37 9.03
N ALA A 75 7.12 0.75 9.45
CA ALA A 75 6.32 -0.12 8.58
C ALA A 75 5.81 0.65 7.35
N PHE A 76 5.35 1.90 7.56
CA PHE A 76 4.84 2.75 6.50
C PHE A 76 5.95 3.22 5.56
N ARG A 77 7.11 3.61 6.11
CA ARG A 77 8.30 3.93 5.30
C ARG A 77 8.72 2.73 4.44
N ASN A 78 8.65 1.51 4.99
CA ASN A 78 8.96 0.31 4.22
C ASN A 78 7.91 0.02 3.15
N LEU A 79 6.62 0.27 3.41
CA LEU A 79 5.57 0.20 2.38
C LEU A 79 5.90 1.10 1.19
N LEU A 80 6.22 2.38 1.43
CA LEU A 80 6.56 3.33 0.36
C LEU A 80 7.81 2.87 -0.41
N ASN A 81 8.83 2.37 0.30
CA ASN A 81 10.03 1.81 -0.34
C ASN A 81 9.71 0.60 -1.21
N ASN A 82 8.87 -0.32 -0.75
CA ASN A 82 8.48 -1.50 -1.50
C ASN A 82 7.62 -1.15 -2.72
N LEU A 83 6.72 -0.16 -2.60
CA LEU A 83 5.97 0.38 -3.73
C LEU A 83 6.90 0.99 -4.79
N GLN A 84 7.90 1.77 -4.37
CA GLN A 84 8.87 2.36 -5.29
C GLN A 84 9.76 1.30 -5.98
N LYS A 85 10.20 0.28 -5.23
CA LYS A 85 10.97 -0.84 -5.79
C LYS A 85 10.15 -1.61 -6.81
N LEU A 86 8.91 -1.97 -6.45
CA LEU A 86 7.98 -2.68 -7.33
C LEU A 86 7.68 -1.88 -8.60
N ASP A 87 7.48 -0.56 -8.49
CA ASP A 87 7.29 0.32 -9.65
C ASP A 87 8.47 0.27 -10.61
N LYS A 88 9.70 0.34 -10.09
CA LYS A 88 10.92 0.20 -10.91
C LYS A 88 11.04 -1.19 -11.54
N THR A 89 10.73 -2.25 -10.79
CA THR A 89 10.70 -3.62 -11.32
C THR A 89 9.74 -3.69 -12.50
N ILE A 90 8.49 -3.25 -12.33
CA ILE A 90 7.48 -3.22 -13.38
C ILE A 90 7.94 -2.34 -14.57
N GLU A 91 8.51 -1.16 -14.31
CA GLU A 91 9.08 -0.25 -15.33
C GLU A 91 10.17 -0.91 -16.17
N SER A 92 10.99 -1.77 -15.57
CA SER A 92 12.08 -2.46 -16.27
C SER A 92 11.66 -3.69 -17.09
N LEU A 93 10.44 -4.20 -16.91
CA LEU A 93 9.95 -5.35 -17.67
C LEU A 93 9.93 -5.06 -19.18
N VAL A 94 10.69 -5.85 -19.94
CA VAL A 94 10.77 -5.79 -21.41
C VAL A 94 9.64 -6.59 -22.06
N THR A 95 9.34 -7.77 -21.50
CA THR A 95 8.20 -8.60 -21.86
C THR A 95 7.21 -8.65 -20.69
N ILE A 96 5.92 -8.64 -21.01
CA ILE A 96 4.85 -8.64 -20.01
C ILE A 96 4.04 -9.92 -20.20
N ASP A 97 4.01 -10.73 -19.16
CA ASP A 97 2.98 -11.77 -18.99
C ASP A 97 1.72 -11.07 -18.44
N GLU A 98 0.72 -10.88 -19.31
CA GLU A 98 -0.50 -10.16 -18.97
C GLU A 98 -1.31 -10.89 -17.89
N ASP A 99 -1.35 -12.23 -17.92
CA ASP A 99 -2.04 -13.03 -16.91
C ASP A 99 -1.37 -12.89 -15.54
N LYS A 100 -0.02 -12.85 -15.51
CA LYS A 100 0.73 -12.55 -14.29
C LYS A 100 0.39 -11.15 -13.76
N ILE A 101 0.35 -10.12 -14.61
CA ILE A 101 -0.07 -8.77 -14.19
C ILE A 101 -1.48 -8.78 -13.60
N LEU A 102 -2.45 -9.38 -14.29
CA LEU A 102 -3.84 -9.41 -13.85
C LEU A 102 -3.99 -10.16 -12.53
N SER A 103 -3.29 -11.28 -12.35
CA SER A 103 -3.31 -12.06 -11.10
C SER A 103 -2.74 -11.27 -9.91
N MET A 104 -1.63 -10.54 -10.10
CA MET A 104 -1.03 -9.70 -9.07
C MET A 104 -1.88 -8.47 -8.76
N PHE A 105 -2.54 -7.91 -9.78
CA PHE A 105 -3.47 -6.82 -9.61
C PHE A 105 -4.67 -7.24 -8.77
N GLN A 106 -5.39 -8.29 -9.18
CA GLN A 106 -6.65 -8.69 -8.55
C GLN A 106 -6.48 -9.24 -7.12
N GLY A 107 -5.33 -9.86 -6.83
CA GLY A 107 -5.03 -10.42 -5.52
C GLY A 107 -4.36 -9.40 -4.61
N PRO A 108 -3.02 -9.44 -4.47
CA PRO A 108 -2.31 -8.71 -3.43
C PRO A 108 -2.43 -7.18 -3.53
N ILE A 109 -2.53 -6.61 -4.73
CA ILE A 109 -2.61 -5.15 -4.90
C ILE A 109 -3.99 -4.61 -4.51
N LEU A 110 -5.08 -5.25 -4.96
CA LEU A 110 -6.43 -4.84 -4.58
C LEU A 110 -6.74 -5.12 -3.11
N ASP A 111 -6.18 -6.17 -2.52
CA ASP A 111 -6.32 -6.45 -1.09
C ASP A 111 -5.65 -5.35 -0.24
N ALA A 112 -4.40 -4.98 -0.56
CA ALA A 112 -3.73 -3.85 0.08
C ALA A 112 -4.49 -2.53 -0.11
N MET A 113 -5.10 -2.28 -1.28
CA MET A 113 -5.95 -1.11 -1.50
C MET A 113 -7.22 -1.14 -0.63
N THR A 114 -7.78 -2.32 -0.36
CA THR A 114 -8.93 -2.50 0.54
C THR A 114 -8.55 -2.16 1.98
N HIS A 115 -7.35 -2.55 2.41
CA HIS A 115 -6.80 -2.18 3.71
C HIS A 115 -6.63 -0.67 3.92
N VAL A 116 -6.40 0.13 2.87
CA VAL A 116 -6.42 1.60 2.97
C VAL A 116 -7.77 2.11 3.47
N GLY A 117 -8.87 1.50 3.01
CA GLY A 117 -10.22 1.81 3.48
C GLY A 117 -10.46 1.41 4.96
N GLN A 118 -9.87 0.28 5.38
CA GLN A 118 -9.93 -0.15 6.77
C GLN A 118 -9.15 0.81 7.69
N LEU A 119 -7.94 1.23 7.30
CA LEU A 119 -7.19 2.25 8.02
C LEU A 119 -8.02 3.54 8.17
N ALA A 120 -8.61 4.04 7.09
CA ALA A 120 -9.47 5.22 7.14
C ALA A 120 -10.70 5.04 8.05
N THR A 121 -11.23 3.81 8.15
CA THR A 121 -12.33 3.47 9.07
C THR A 121 -11.84 3.48 10.52
N LEU A 122 -10.68 2.90 10.79
CA LEU A 122 -10.07 2.90 12.12
C LEU A 122 -9.73 4.32 12.59
N ARG A 123 -9.31 5.23 11.69
CA ARG A 123 -9.12 6.67 12.01
C ARG A 123 -10.38 7.28 12.62
N ARG A 124 -11.56 6.99 12.02
CA ARG A 124 -12.85 7.49 12.52
C ARG A 124 -13.22 6.87 13.86
N LEU A 125 -13.05 5.55 13.98
CA LEU A 125 -13.38 4.80 15.20
C LEU A 125 -12.48 5.18 16.38
N SER A 126 -11.23 5.58 16.13
CA SER A 126 -10.30 6.04 17.15
C SER A 126 -10.51 7.51 17.56
N GLY A 127 -11.56 8.17 17.08
CA GLY A 127 -11.83 9.58 17.36
C GLY A 127 -10.85 10.55 16.69
N ASP A 128 -10.25 10.15 15.57
CA ASP A 128 -9.30 10.96 14.80
C ASP A 128 -9.56 10.89 13.29
N PRO A 129 -10.75 11.34 12.83
CA PRO A 129 -11.15 11.22 11.44
C PRO A 129 -10.26 12.08 10.52
N ILE A 130 -10.03 11.57 9.31
CA ILE A 130 -9.35 12.30 8.23
C ILE A 130 -10.35 13.08 7.36
N GLU A 131 -9.88 14.18 6.77
CA GLU A 131 -10.66 14.92 5.79
C GLU A 131 -10.91 14.11 4.51
N GLY A 132 -12.05 14.36 3.87
CA GLY A 132 -12.38 13.73 2.59
C GLY A 132 -11.52 14.27 1.45
N VAL A 133 -11.07 13.40 0.56
CA VAL A 133 -10.28 13.76 -0.63
C VAL A 133 -11.04 13.43 -1.89
N LYS A 134 -11.02 14.36 -2.85
CA LYS A 134 -11.50 14.13 -4.21
C LYS A 134 -10.40 13.44 -5.02
N TYR A 135 -10.29 12.11 -4.90
CA TYR A 135 -9.20 11.36 -5.53
C TYR A 135 -9.11 11.53 -7.05
N HIS A 136 -10.23 11.74 -7.75
CA HIS A 136 -10.24 11.99 -9.20
C HIS A 136 -9.65 13.37 -9.60
N GLN A 137 -9.43 14.27 -8.63
CA GLN A 137 -8.79 15.57 -8.84
C GLN A 137 -7.37 15.61 -8.25
N ALA A 138 -6.93 14.55 -7.60
CA ALA A 138 -5.61 14.49 -6.99
C ALA A 138 -4.54 14.29 -8.08
N GLU A 139 -3.43 15.02 -7.95
CA GLU A 139 -2.28 14.85 -8.83
C GLU A 139 -1.46 13.63 -8.39
N ILE A 140 -1.75 12.49 -9.01
CA ILE A 140 -1.07 11.21 -8.74
C ILE A 140 -0.22 10.87 -9.96
N ILE A 141 1.09 10.78 -9.76
CA ILE A 141 2.07 10.57 -10.82
C ILE A 141 2.75 9.22 -10.58
N SER A 142 2.72 8.33 -11.57
CA SER A 142 3.48 7.07 -11.52
C SER A 142 4.96 7.35 -11.26
N GLY A 143 5.61 6.55 -10.40
CA GLY A 143 6.99 6.78 -9.99
C GLY A 143 7.18 7.74 -8.81
N LYS A 144 6.13 8.47 -8.39
CA LYS A 144 6.15 9.32 -7.19
C LYS A 144 5.54 8.57 -5.99
N PHE A 145 6.24 8.58 -4.85
CA PHE A 145 5.85 7.85 -3.64
C PHE A 145 6.03 8.67 -2.34
N ASP A 146 6.57 9.88 -2.43
CA ASP A 146 6.83 10.84 -1.36
C ASP A 146 5.75 11.93 -1.32
N TYR A 147 4.49 11.51 -1.16
CA TYR A 147 3.33 12.42 -1.09
C TYR A 147 3.18 13.14 0.26
#